data_AF-A0A821UKM7-F1
#
_entry.id   AF-A0A821UKM7-F1
#
_cell.length_a   1.000
_cell.length_b   1.000
_cell.length_c   1.000
_cell.angle_alpha   90.00
_cell.angle_beta   90.00
_cell.angle_gamma   90.00
#
_symmetry.space_group_name_H-M   'P 1'
#
loop_
_entity.id
_entity.type
_entity.pdbx_description
1 polymer ?
#
loop_
_entity_poly.entity_id
_entity_poly.type
_entity_poly.pdbx_seq_one_letter_code
_entity_poly.pdbx_strand_id
1 'polypeptide(L)'
;TLYMQVFEQIFNLCTLYDLAPLIVKFLKVNKYEDAHLGPLDEHPTVKRVFKYKPIQRQVLIPEITSEEIIHAFVEFQQSHQRRKFLYEDFIDELVQEYQLEKREQLGLFCRSFPYLSKVTRKLTQEWNRCDKRFVSDDTRSIINEVEDKLREIKQEVSSELKLSSYTNKSPMSVFDNLISVVDKHLNIAQQKVVHDLLIKIRKD
;
A
#
# COMPACT_ATOMS: atom_id res chain seq x y z
N THR A 1 -10.34 14.05 -36.92
CA THR A 1 -10.91 12.70 -37.10
C THR A 1 -11.76 12.34 -35.89
N LEU A 2 -12.89 11.65 -36.10
CA LEU A 2 -13.90 11.36 -35.07
C LEU A 2 -13.35 10.63 -33.83
N TYR A 3 -12.42 9.68 -34.00
CA TYR A 3 -11.84 8.93 -32.89
C TYR A 3 -11.13 9.85 -31.89
N MET A 4 -10.30 10.80 -32.34
CA MET A 4 -9.61 11.73 -31.43
C MET A 4 -10.57 12.61 -30.64
N GLN A 5 -11.71 12.99 -31.23
CA GLN A 5 -12.75 13.72 -30.51
C GLN A 5 -13.38 12.85 -29.42
N VAL A 6 -13.63 11.57 -29.70
CA VAL A 6 -14.09 10.60 -28.70
C VAL A 6 -13.06 10.44 -27.57
N PHE A 7 -11.77 10.29 -27.89
CA PHE A 7 -10.69 10.21 -26.91
C PHE A 7 -10.63 11.46 -26.02
N GLU A 8 -10.66 12.65 -26.62
CA GLU A 8 -10.67 13.93 -25.91
C GLU A 8 -11.87 14.07 -24.96
N GLN A 9 -12.98 13.36 -25.20
CA GLN A 9 -14.19 13.35 -24.37
C GLN A 9 -14.27 12.21 -23.34
N ILE A 10 -13.57 11.09 -23.55
CA ILE A 10 -13.54 9.97 -22.60
C ILE A 10 -12.47 10.17 -21.52
N PHE A 11 -11.25 10.56 -21.89
CA PHE A 11 -10.12 10.55 -20.96
C PHE A 11 -9.97 11.87 -20.20
N ASN A 12 -9.92 11.82 -18.87
CA ASN A 12 -9.52 13.01 -18.10
C ASN A 12 -7.99 13.16 -18.04
N LEU A 13 -7.27 12.04 -18.09
CA LEU A 13 -5.82 11.96 -18.07
C LEU A 13 -5.40 10.85 -19.04
N CYS A 14 -4.39 11.10 -19.88
CA CYS A 14 -3.82 10.11 -20.78
C CYS A 14 -2.41 10.55 -21.17
N THR A 15 -1.45 9.64 -21.21
CA THR A 15 -0.13 9.89 -21.81
C THR A 15 -0.14 9.53 -23.29
N LEU A 16 0.76 10.11 -24.08
CA LEU A 16 0.91 9.77 -25.49
C LEU A 16 1.34 8.32 -25.70
N TYR A 17 2.11 7.78 -24.76
CA TYR A 17 2.51 6.38 -24.74
C TYR A 17 1.28 5.45 -24.71
N ASP A 18 0.32 5.73 -23.83
CA ASP A 18 -0.90 4.92 -23.72
C ASP A 18 -1.89 5.15 -24.87
N LEU A 19 -1.83 6.31 -25.53
CA LEU A 19 -2.79 6.67 -26.56
C LEU A 19 -2.70 5.75 -27.79
N ALA A 20 -1.49 5.37 -28.22
CA ALA A 20 -1.34 4.53 -29.42
C ALA A 20 -1.98 3.14 -29.23
N PRO A 21 -1.70 2.38 -28.16
CA PRO A 21 -2.37 1.10 -27.87
C PRO A 21 -3.89 1.24 -27.73
N LEU A 22 -4.39 2.34 -27.17
CA LEU A 22 -5.81 2.59 -27.05
C LEU A 22 -6.49 2.79 -28.42
N ILE A 23 -5.84 3.51 -29.34
CA ILE A 23 -6.34 3.69 -30.71
C ILE A 23 -6.35 2.35 -31.46
N VAL A 24 -5.29 1.55 -31.32
CA VAL A 24 -5.20 0.20 -31.91
C VAL A 24 -6.39 -0.66 -31.47
N LYS A 25 -6.65 -0.69 -30.16
CA LYS A 25 -7.79 -1.41 -29.58
C LYS A 25 -9.14 -0.86 -30.07
N PHE A 26 -9.28 0.46 -30.17
CA PHE A 26 -10.51 1.11 -30.62
C PHE A 26 -10.83 0.82 -32.09
N LEU A 27 -9.82 0.88 -32.95
CA LEU A 27 -9.94 0.63 -34.39
C LEU A 27 -9.91 -0.85 -34.77
N LYS A 28 -9.63 -1.74 -33.80
CA LYS A 28 -9.52 -3.20 -33.98
C LYS A 28 -8.46 -3.58 -35.03
N VAL A 29 -7.31 -2.91 -34.98
CA VAL A 29 -6.12 -3.22 -35.78
C VAL A 29 -5.05 -3.87 -34.88
N ASN A 30 -3.98 -4.44 -35.46
CA ASN A 30 -2.94 -5.12 -34.68
C ASN A 30 -1.88 -4.16 -34.13
N LYS A 31 -1.49 -3.16 -34.93
CA LYS A 31 -0.56 -2.09 -34.56
C LYS A 31 -1.03 -0.74 -35.09
N TYR A 32 -0.47 0.35 -34.56
CA TYR A 32 -0.94 1.71 -34.88
C TYR A 32 -0.73 2.05 -36.36
N GLU A 33 0.36 1.56 -36.96
CA GLU A 33 0.72 1.79 -38.35
C GLU A 33 -0.30 1.19 -39.33
N ASP A 34 -0.99 0.11 -38.93
CA ASP A 34 -2.04 -0.54 -39.73
C ASP A 34 -3.28 0.35 -39.89
N ALA A 35 -3.45 1.36 -39.01
CA ALA A 35 -4.53 2.32 -39.12
C ALA A 35 -4.26 3.40 -40.21
N HIS A 36 -3.05 3.45 -40.77
CA HIS A 36 -2.63 4.41 -41.79
C HIS A 36 -2.91 5.88 -41.42
N LEU A 37 -2.74 6.23 -40.15
CA LEU A 37 -3.03 7.56 -39.60
C LEU A 37 -1.82 8.51 -39.64
N GLY A 38 -0.67 8.04 -40.11
CA GLY A 38 0.61 8.74 -39.98
C GLY A 38 1.19 8.62 -38.56
N PRO A 39 2.28 9.33 -38.24
CA PRO A 39 2.84 9.35 -36.88
C PRO A 39 1.88 9.98 -35.87
N LEU A 40 1.77 9.40 -34.67
CA LEU A 40 0.79 9.83 -33.66
C LEU A 40 1.03 11.27 -33.20
N ASP A 41 2.29 11.63 -32.97
CA ASP A 41 2.73 12.94 -32.51
C ASP A 41 2.55 14.05 -33.57
N GLU A 42 2.44 13.67 -34.84
CA GLU A 42 2.16 14.57 -35.96
C GLU A 42 0.65 14.90 -36.10
N HIS A 43 -0.23 14.16 -35.43
CA HIS A 43 -1.67 14.39 -35.53
C HIS A 43 -2.06 15.78 -34.95
N PRO A 44 -2.84 16.63 -35.67
CA PRO A 44 -3.15 18.00 -35.23
C PRO A 44 -3.83 18.08 -33.86
N THR A 45 -4.76 17.17 -33.57
CA THR A 45 -5.40 17.09 -32.25
C THR A 45 -4.40 16.75 -31.16
N VAL A 46 -3.46 15.83 -31.43
CA VAL A 46 -2.42 15.45 -30.45
C VAL A 46 -1.57 16.67 -30.12
N LYS A 47 -1.04 17.36 -31.13
CA LYS A 47 -0.27 18.59 -30.96
C LYS A 47 -1.02 19.66 -30.17
N ARG A 48 -2.33 19.80 -30.38
CA ARG A 48 -3.18 20.76 -29.65
C ARG A 48 -3.38 20.37 -28.18
N VAL A 49 -3.76 19.13 -27.90
CA VAL A 49 -4.23 18.74 -26.56
C VAL A 49 -3.11 18.28 -25.63
N PHE A 50 -2.09 17.62 -26.15
CA PHE A 50 -0.92 17.19 -25.38
C PHE A 50 0.18 18.26 -25.36
N LYS A 51 0.11 19.25 -26.25
CA LYS A 51 1.17 20.28 -26.45
C LYS A 51 2.56 19.67 -26.65
N TYR A 52 2.62 18.43 -27.14
CA TYR A 52 3.85 17.67 -27.25
C TYR A 52 4.78 18.28 -28.29
N LYS A 53 6.03 18.53 -27.89
CA LYS A 53 7.09 19.06 -28.76
C LYS A 53 8.40 18.35 -28.41
N PRO A 54 8.80 17.33 -29.18
CA PRO A 54 10.10 16.70 -28.97
C PRO A 54 11.23 17.66 -29.37
N ILE A 55 12.38 17.56 -28.69
CA ILE A 55 13.56 18.40 -28.98
C ILE A 55 14.08 18.13 -30.40
N GLN A 56 14.03 16.86 -30.83
CA GLN A 56 14.39 16.43 -32.17
C GLN A 56 13.32 15.47 -32.69
N ARG A 57 13.07 15.46 -34.00
CA ARG A 57 12.06 14.59 -34.64
C ARG A 57 12.25 13.08 -34.40
N GLN A 58 13.43 12.66 -33.95
CA GLN A 58 13.78 11.25 -33.70
C GLN A 58 13.67 10.86 -32.22
N VAL A 59 13.36 11.81 -31.33
CA VAL A 59 13.18 11.50 -29.91
C VAL A 59 11.86 10.73 -29.75
N LEU A 60 11.97 9.51 -29.22
CA LEU A 60 10.84 8.65 -28.93
C LEU A 60 9.94 9.30 -27.87
N ILE A 61 8.64 9.02 -27.98
CA ILE A 61 7.67 9.38 -26.94
C ILE A 61 8.13 8.71 -25.63
N PRO A 62 8.23 9.44 -24.51
CA PRO A 62 8.61 8.83 -23.24
C PRO A 62 7.68 7.67 -22.87
N GLU A 63 8.26 6.57 -22.41
CA GLU A 63 7.52 5.38 -21.98
C GLU A 63 6.92 5.58 -20.57
N ILE A 64 6.11 6.62 -20.43
CA ILE A 64 5.45 6.98 -19.18
C ILE A 64 3.98 6.64 -19.32
N THR A 65 3.47 5.77 -18.45
CA THR A 65 2.06 5.36 -18.45
C THR A 65 1.18 6.34 -17.67
N SER A 66 -0.10 6.36 -17.98
CA SER A 66 -1.09 7.15 -17.24
C SER A 66 -1.25 6.64 -15.80
N GLU A 67 -0.98 5.36 -15.56
CA GLU A 67 -0.96 4.76 -14.22
C GLU A 67 0.16 5.35 -13.38
N GLU A 68 1.39 5.42 -13.91
CA GLU A 68 2.53 6.05 -13.24
C GLU A 68 2.25 7.52 -12.94
N ILE A 69 1.67 8.28 -13.88
CA ILE A 69 1.29 9.68 -13.63
C ILE A 69 0.23 9.79 -12.52
N ILE A 70 -0.74 8.88 -12.45
CA ILE A 70 -1.75 8.88 -11.38
C ILE A 70 -1.09 8.59 -10.04
N HIS A 71 -0.14 7.65 -9.99
CA HIS A 71 0.60 7.30 -8.79
C HIS A 71 1.42 8.50 -8.28
N ALA A 72 2.26 9.07 -9.15
CA ALA A 72 3.04 10.27 -8.85
C ALA A 72 2.14 11.42 -8.39
N PHE A 73 0.96 11.58 -9.00
CA PHE A 73 0.02 12.61 -8.57
C PHE A 73 -0.55 12.36 -7.16
N VAL A 74 -0.86 11.11 -6.81
CA VAL A 74 -1.32 10.77 -5.45
C VAL A 74 -0.23 11.08 -4.43
N GLU A 75 1.03 10.74 -4.71
CA GLU A 75 2.17 11.05 -3.84
C GLU A 75 2.38 12.55 -3.70
N PHE A 76 2.34 13.28 -4.82
CA PHE A 76 2.39 14.74 -4.86
C PHE A 76 1.31 15.39 -3.98
N GLN A 77 0.07 14.90 -4.06
CA GLN A 77 -1.02 15.39 -3.20
C GLN A 77 -0.77 15.12 -1.72
N GLN A 78 -0.17 13.98 -1.39
CA GLN A 78 0.14 13.60 -0.02
C GLN A 78 1.26 14.45 0.58
N SER A 79 2.31 14.75 -0.19
CA SER A 79 3.38 15.64 0.24
C SER A 79 2.91 17.10 0.40
N HIS A 80 1.84 17.49 -0.31
CA HIS A 80 1.29 18.85 -0.31
C HIS A 80 -0.05 19.02 0.43
N GLN A 81 -0.44 18.10 1.33
CA GLN A 81 -1.76 18.04 2.00
C GLN A 81 -2.32 19.35 2.61
N ARG A 82 -1.49 20.37 2.83
CA ARG A 82 -1.87 21.67 3.43
C ARG A 82 -1.68 22.87 2.51
N ARG A 83 -1.18 22.67 1.29
CA ARG A 83 -0.90 23.75 0.33
C ARG A 83 -1.81 23.63 -0.88
N LYS A 84 -2.28 24.76 -1.38
CA LYS A 84 -2.83 24.81 -2.74
C LYS A 84 -1.66 24.70 -3.69
N PHE A 85 -1.71 23.74 -4.59
CA PHE A 85 -0.78 23.58 -5.70
C PHE A 85 -1.53 23.79 -7.01
N LEU A 86 -0.81 24.28 -8.00
CA LEU A 86 -1.27 24.43 -9.37
C LEU A 86 -0.94 23.19 -10.18
N TYR A 87 -1.52 23.09 -11.38
CA TYR A 87 -1.19 21.99 -12.30
C TYR A 87 0.28 22.08 -12.73
N GLU A 88 0.77 23.29 -12.92
CA GLU A 88 2.14 23.59 -13.34
C GLU A 88 3.17 23.11 -12.32
N ASP A 89 2.87 23.19 -11.02
CA ASP A 89 3.76 22.70 -9.96
C ASP A 89 3.97 21.18 -10.08
N PHE A 90 2.88 20.45 -10.33
CA PHE A 90 2.94 19.00 -10.56
C PHE A 90 3.71 18.66 -11.84
N ILE A 91 3.51 19.43 -12.91
CA ILE A 91 4.21 19.20 -14.18
C ILE A 91 5.71 19.46 -14.04
N ASP A 92 6.11 20.47 -13.27
CA ASP A 92 7.52 20.73 -12.98
C ASP A 92 8.17 19.59 -12.21
N GLU A 93 7.45 19.01 -11.26
CA GLU A 93 7.93 17.83 -10.51
C GLU A 93 8.14 16.64 -11.44
N LEU A 94 7.19 16.34 -12.34
CA LEU A 94 7.34 15.28 -13.33
C LEU A 94 8.52 15.55 -14.28
N VAL A 95 8.73 16.80 -14.72
CA VAL A 95 9.88 17.14 -15.56
C VAL A 95 11.20 16.83 -14.85
N GLN A 96 11.28 17.11 -13.54
CA GLN A 96 12.45 16.78 -12.74
C GLN A 96 12.60 15.26 -12.53
N GLU A 97 11.51 14.58 -12.19
CA GLU A 97 11.48 13.13 -11.93
C GLU A 97 11.91 12.32 -13.16
N TYR A 98 11.36 12.66 -14.33
CA TYR A 98 11.68 11.99 -15.60
C TYR A 98 12.85 12.62 -16.36
N GLN A 99 13.57 13.56 -15.74
CA GLN A 99 14.77 14.22 -16.30
C GLN A 99 14.55 14.82 -17.71
N LEU A 100 13.39 15.43 -17.92
CA LEU A 100 13.04 16.08 -19.19
C LEU A 100 13.63 17.50 -19.23
N GLU A 101 13.98 17.99 -20.42
CA GLU A 101 14.45 19.38 -20.56
C GLU A 101 13.28 20.36 -20.50
N LYS A 102 12.11 19.95 -20.99
CA LYS A 102 10.92 20.81 -21.14
C LYS A 102 9.63 20.05 -20.86
N ARG A 103 8.64 20.79 -20.34
CA ARG A 103 7.28 20.28 -20.04
C ARG A 103 6.60 19.66 -21.27
N GLU A 104 6.84 20.23 -22.45
CA GLU A 104 6.27 19.77 -23.72
C GLU A 104 6.79 18.38 -24.15
N GLN A 105 7.81 17.83 -23.50
CA GLN A 105 8.27 16.48 -23.76
C GLN A 105 7.48 15.42 -23.00
N LEU A 106 6.71 15.81 -21.98
CA LEU A 106 6.01 14.87 -21.12
C LEU A 106 4.93 14.06 -21.87
N GLY A 107 4.35 14.65 -22.93
CA GLY A 107 3.31 13.99 -23.70
C GLY A 107 2.08 13.67 -22.86
N LEU A 108 1.69 14.57 -21.95
CA LEU A 108 0.57 14.38 -21.04
C LEU A 108 -0.65 15.21 -21.46
N PHE A 109 -1.80 14.55 -21.55
CA PHE A 109 -3.10 15.22 -21.66
C PHE A 109 -3.81 15.18 -20.31
N CYS A 110 -4.24 16.34 -19.83
CA CYS A 110 -5.14 16.46 -18.69
C CYS A 110 -6.28 17.42 -19.04
N ARG A 111 -7.52 16.92 -19.04
CA ARG A 111 -8.70 17.74 -19.36
C ARG A 111 -9.07 18.66 -18.19
N SER A 112 -9.11 18.11 -16.98
CA SER A 112 -9.50 18.85 -15.78
C SER A 112 -8.66 18.42 -14.60
N PHE A 113 -7.72 19.30 -14.24
CA PHE A 113 -6.88 19.14 -13.05
C PHE A 113 -7.69 19.18 -11.74
N PRO A 114 -8.70 20.05 -11.56
CA PRO A 114 -9.56 19.99 -10.37
C PRO A 114 -10.31 18.66 -10.25
N TYR A 115 -10.75 18.09 -11.37
CA TYR A 115 -11.41 16.78 -11.37
C TYR A 115 -10.42 15.66 -11.01
N LEU A 116 -9.23 15.65 -11.61
CA LEU A 116 -8.16 14.72 -11.26
C LEU A 116 -7.86 14.79 -9.75
N SER A 117 -7.72 16.01 -9.23
CA SER A 117 -7.47 16.29 -7.81
C SER A 117 -8.56 15.74 -6.90
N LYS A 118 -9.83 15.89 -7.30
CA LYS A 118 -10.98 15.42 -6.52
C LYS A 118 -11.06 13.89 -6.50
N VAL A 119 -10.86 13.25 -7.65
CA VAL A 119 -10.98 11.79 -7.80
C VAL A 119 -9.88 11.08 -7.03
N THR A 120 -8.63 11.46 -7.25
CA THR A 120 -7.45 10.89 -6.56
C THR A 120 -7.53 11.07 -5.06
N ARG A 121 -7.90 12.26 -4.56
CA ARG A 121 -8.14 12.47 -3.13
C ARG A 121 -9.22 11.54 -2.56
N LYS A 122 -10.31 11.31 -3.30
CA LYS A 122 -11.36 10.35 -2.87
C LYS A 122 -10.83 8.92 -2.88
N LEU A 123 -10.08 8.53 -3.91
CA LEU A 123 -9.44 7.21 -3.98
C LEU A 123 -8.51 6.98 -2.80
N THR A 124 -7.62 7.92 -2.48
CA THR A 124 -6.72 7.83 -1.32
C THR A 124 -7.49 7.74 0.00
N GLN A 125 -8.59 8.49 0.15
CA GLN A 125 -9.43 8.41 1.35
C GLN A 125 -10.07 7.03 1.51
N GLU A 126 -10.61 6.44 0.44
CA GLU A 126 -11.19 5.10 0.48
C GLU A 126 -10.12 4.02 0.69
N TRP A 127 -8.97 4.14 0.03
CA TRP A 127 -7.83 3.26 0.23
C TRP A 127 -7.40 3.24 1.71
N ASN A 128 -7.19 4.42 2.30
CA ASN A 128 -6.83 4.56 3.71
C ASN A 128 -7.92 4.05 4.66
N ARG A 129 -9.19 4.04 4.24
CA ARG A 129 -10.28 3.44 5.03
C ARG A 129 -10.23 1.93 5.00
N CYS A 130 -10.00 1.33 3.83
CA CYS A 130 -9.86 -0.12 3.69
C CYS A 130 -8.60 -0.62 4.42
N ASP A 131 -7.48 0.06 4.26
CA ASP A 131 -6.21 -0.31 4.90
C ASP A 131 -6.32 -0.26 6.44
N LYS A 132 -6.91 0.80 6.99
CA LYS A 132 -7.19 0.88 8.44
C LYS A 132 -8.13 -0.22 8.93
N ARG A 133 -9.13 -0.61 8.13
CA ARG A 133 -10.04 -1.71 8.48
C ARG A 133 -9.30 -3.05 8.50
N PHE A 134 -8.51 -3.31 7.47
CA PHE A 134 -7.70 -4.52 7.35
C PHE A 134 -6.71 -4.65 8.51
N VAL A 135 -5.92 -3.59 8.78
CA VAL A 135 -5.00 -3.55 9.92
C VAL A 135 -5.75 -3.71 11.25
N SER A 136 -6.92 -3.07 11.41
CA SER A 136 -7.70 -3.21 12.65
C SER A 136 -8.24 -4.63 12.86
N ASP A 137 -8.64 -5.31 11.78
CA ASP A 137 -9.19 -6.66 11.84
C ASP A 137 -8.09 -7.68 12.15
N ASP A 138 -6.92 -7.57 11.50
CA ASP A 138 -5.75 -8.43 11.80
C ASP A 138 -5.24 -8.21 13.22
N THR A 139 -5.09 -6.95 13.64
CA THR A 139 -4.62 -6.62 15.00
C THR A 139 -5.59 -7.15 16.05
N ARG A 140 -6.90 -7.03 15.80
CA ARG A 140 -7.94 -7.55 16.70
C ARG A 140 -7.94 -9.08 16.73
N SER A 141 -7.73 -9.74 15.59
CA SER A 141 -7.59 -11.19 15.52
C SER A 141 -6.41 -11.68 16.35
N ILE A 142 -5.25 -11.04 16.24
CA ILE A 142 -4.05 -11.38 17.02
C ILE A 142 -4.30 -11.16 18.52
N ILE A 143 -4.92 -10.05 18.90
CA ILE A 143 -5.25 -9.76 20.31
C ILE A 143 -6.16 -10.85 20.87
N ASN A 144 -7.20 -11.23 20.14
CA ASN A 144 -8.12 -12.29 20.57
C ASN A 144 -7.38 -13.64 20.75
N GLU A 145 -6.51 -14.02 19.81
CA GLU A 145 -5.73 -15.27 19.93
C GLU A 145 -4.82 -15.28 21.17
N VAL A 146 -4.19 -14.13 21.47
CA VAL A 146 -3.36 -13.98 22.68
C VAL A 146 -4.21 -14.06 23.95
N GLU A 147 -5.37 -13.41 23.98
CA GLU A 147 -6.28 -13.45 25.13
C GLU A 147 -6.83 -14.86 25.40
N ASP A 148 -7.14 -15.62 24.35
CA ASP A 148 -7.60 -17.00 24.45
C ASP A 148 -6.50 -17.93 25.00
N LYS A 149 -5.27 -17.83 24.46
CA LYS A 149 -4.11 -18.58 24.98
C LYS A 149 -3.81 -18.25 26.44
N LEU A 150 -3.88 -16.97 26.82
CA LEU A 150 -3.70 -16.56 28.22
C LEU A 150 -4.79 -17.15 29.12
N ARG A 151 -6.03 -17.25 28.62
CA ARG A 151 -7.14 -17.86 29.35
C ARG A 151 -6.92 -19.37 29.53
N GLU A 152 -6.45 -20.06 28.50
CA GLU A 152 -6.08 -21.48 28.56
C GLU A 152 -4.99 -21.73 29.61
N ILE A 153 -3.88 -21.00 29.54
CA ILE A 153 -2.78 -21.10 30.51
C ILE A 153 -3.30 -20.83 31.93
N LYS A 154 -4.13 -19.80 32.11
CA LYS A 154 -4.72 -19.48 33.42
C LYS A 154 -5.58 -20.64 33.95
N GLN A 155 -6.36 -21.29 33.09
CA GLN A 155 -7.19 -22.44 33.48
C GLN A 155 -6.33 -23.66 33.80
N GLU A 156 -5.31 -23.94 33.00
CA GLU A 156 -4.35 -25.03 33.22
C GLU A 156 -3.65 -24.87 34.57
N VAL A 157 -3.00 -23.72 34.79
CA VAL A 157 -2.34 -23.38 36.06
C VAL A 157 -3.33 -23.45 37.22
N SER A 158 -4.53 -22.90 37.08
CA SER A 158 -5.53 -22.92 38.16
C SER A 158 -6.08 -24.33 38.42
N SER A 159 -6.06 -25.23 37.45
CA SER A 159 -6.47 -26.63 37.60
C SER A 159 -5.41 -27.46 38.31
N GLU A 160 -4.13 -27.24 38.00
CA GLU A 160 -2.98 -27.89 38.62
C GLU A 160 -2.75 -27.41 40.06
N LEU A 161 -3.07 -26.13 40.34
CA LEU A 161 -3.01 -25.53 41.67
C LEU A 161 -4.26 -25.78 42.53
N LYS A 162 -5.24 -26.59 42.10
CA LYS A 162 -6.43 -26.88 42.93
C LYS A 162 -6.02 -27.43 44.30
N LEU A 163 -6.09 -26.54 45.29
CA LEU A 163 -5.74 -26.73 46.70
C LEU A 163 -6.52 -27.88 47.36
N SER A 164 -7.69 -28.24 46.81
CA SER A 164 -8.51 -29.36 47.29
C SER A 164 -7.87 -30.74 47.10
N SER A 165 -6.81 -30.86 46.30
CA SER A 165 -6.07 -32.13 46.14
C SER A 165 -4.95 -32.33 47.17
N TYR A 166 -4.68 -31.33 48.03
CA TYR A 166 -3.53 -31.32 48.94
C TYR A 166 -3.90 -31.56 50.40
N THR A 167 -5.19 -31.66 50.73
CA THR A 167 -5.68 -31.87 52.11
C THR A 167 -5.24 -33.22 52.72
N ASN A 168 -4.74 -34.15 51.91
CA ASN A 168 -4.20 -35.46 52.32
C ASN A 168 -2.79 -35.77 51.76
N LYS A 169 -2.08 -34.78 51.19
CA LYS A 169 -0.75 -35.00 50.58
C LYS A 169 0.37 -34.55 51.52
N SER A 170 1.46 -35.32 51.56
CA SER A 170 2.67 -34.93 52.28
C SER A 170 3.18 -33.58 51.78
N PRO A 171 3.65 -32.67 52.64
CA PRO A 171 4.24 -31.40 52.25
C PRO A 171 5.26 -31.54 51.11
N MET A 172 6.06 -32.61 51.11
CA MET A 172 7.08 -32.83 50.10
C MET A 172 6.50 -33.09 48.70
N SER A 173 5.38 -33.80 48.58
CA SER A 173 4.74 -34.03 47.28
C SER A 173 4.00 -32.79 46.76
N VAL A 174 3.65 -31.85 47.64
CA VAL A 174 3.15 -30.53 47.25
C VAL A 174 4.27 -29.70 46.63
N PHE A 175 5.46 -29.73 47.24
CA PHE A 175 6.66 -29.06 46.73
C PHE A 175 7.10 -29.61 45.38
N ASP A 176 7.16 -30.93 45.20
CA ASP A 176 7.57 -31.55 43.94
C ASP A 176 6.58 -31.21 42.79
N ASN A 177 5.29 -31.16 43.09
CA ASN A 177 4.28 -30.69 42.13
C ASN A 177 4.49 -29.21 41.77
N LEU A 178 4.79 -28.35 42.76
CA LEU A 178 5.02 -26.93 42.51
C LEU A 178 6.24 -26.71 41.60
N ILE A 179 7.32 -27.47 41.81
CA ILE A 179 8.53 -27.45 40.97
C ILE A 179 8.18 -27.90 39.54
N SER A 180 7.41 -28.97 39.38
CA SER A 180 6.96 -29.46 38.07
C SER A 180 6.15 -28.41 37.28
N VAL A 181 5.24 -27.69 37.94
CA VAL A 181 4.47 -26.60 37.31
C VAL A 181 5.37 -25.43 36.91
N VAL A 182 6.34 -25.07 37.76
CA VAL A 182 7.34 -24.03 37.49
C VAL A 182 8.20 -24.38 36.28
N ASP A 183 8.68 -25.62 36.21
CA ASP A 183 9.52 -26.11 35.11
C ASP A 183 8.75 -26.21 33.77
N LYS A 184 7.44 -26.45 33.83
CA LYS A 184 6.60 -26.57 32.63
C LYS A 184 6.19 -25.21 32.03
N HIS A 185 5.97 -24.18 32.86
CA HIS A 185 5.31 -22.95 32.41
C HIS A 185 6.16 -21.68 32.42
N LEU A 186 7.35 -21.69 33.03
CA LEU A 186 8.26 -20.53 33.05
C LEU A 186 9.40 -20.69 32.06
N ASN A 187 9.94 -19.58 31.56
CA ASN A 187 11.14 -19.63 30.72
C ASN A 187 12.40 -19.92 31.55
N ILE A 188 13.48 -20.37 30.91
CA ILE A 188 14.72 -20.82 31.57
C ILE A 188 15.29 -19.78 32.55
N ALA A 189 15.20 -18.48 32.23
CA ALA A 189 15.69 -17.40 33.09
C ALA A 189 14.82 -17.23 34.35
N GLN A 190 13.49 -17.35 34.21
CA GLN A 190 12.53 -17.27 35.31
C GLN A 190 12.58 -18.52 36.19
N GLN A 191 12.72 -19.71 35.59
CA GLN A 191 12.85 -20.98 36.30
C GLN A 191 14.01 -20.94 37.30
N LYS A 192 15.18 -20.47 36.87
CA LYS A 192 16.37 -20.41 37.75
C LYS A 192 16.11 -19.57 39.01
N VAL A 193 15.51 -18.40 38.86
CA VAL A 193 15.20 -17.50 39.99
C VAL A 193 14.19 -18.13 40.95
N VAL A 194 13.14 -18.75 40.41
CA VAL A 194 12.11 -19.40 41.25
C VAL A 194 12.67 -20.64 41.93
N HIS A 195 13.48 -21.43 41.23
CA HIS A 195 14.12 -22.62 41.77
C HIS A 195 15.08 -22.28 42.94
N ASP A 196 15.89 -21.23 42.79
CA ASP A 196 16.79 -20.76 43.86
C ASP A 196 16.02 -20.32 45.11
N LEU A 197 14.86 -19.67 44.93
CA LEU A 197 13.95 -19.28 46.03
C LEU A 197 13.31 -20.51 46.70
N LEU A 198 12.85 -21.48 45.92
CA LEU A 198 12.25 -22.71 46.44
C LEU A 198 13.26 -23.57 47.22
N ILE A 199 14.52 -23.65 46.74
CA ILE A 199 15.60 -24.31 47.49
C ILE A 199 15.84 -23.62 48.83
N LYS A 200 15.78 -22.29 48.86
CA LYS A 200 15.97 -21.52 50.09
C LYS A 200 14.86 -21.83 51.10
N ILE A 201 13.60 -21.79 50.67
CA ILE A 201 12.44 -22.12 51.51
C ILE A 201 12.49 -23.56 52.04
N ARG A 202 13.04 -24.51 51.27
CA ARG A 202 13.17 -25.92 51.68
C ARG A 202 14.22 -26.14 52.79
N LYS A 203 15.20 -25.25 52.93
CA LYS A 203 16.32 -25.38 53.87
C LYS A 203 16.07 -24.67 55.22
N ASP A 204 15.12 -23.75 55.25
CA ASP A 204 14.64 -23.07 56.46
C ASP A 204 13.54 -23.89 57.15
#